data_AF-A0A6P8HEM1-F1
#
_entry.id   AF-A0A6P8HEM1-F1
#
_cell.length_a   1.000
_cell.length_b   1.000
_cell.length_c   1.000
_cell.angle_alpha   90.00
_cell.angle_beta   90.00
_cell.angle_gamma   90.00
#
_symmetry.space_group_name_H-M   'P 1'
#
loop_
_entity.id
_entity.type
_entity.pdbx_description
1 polymer ?
#
loop_
_entity_poly.entity_id
_entity_poly.type
_entity_poly.pdbx_seq_one_letter_code
_entity_poly.pdbx_strand_id
1 'polypeptide(L)'
;MADIEKMFFQVKMRREDQSFLRFLWWPDGETEKEAEEYCMTVHLFGAGSSPACANYALRRTADDNECEFGAEVANTLRKNFYVDDVLKSAHTEDEAIELAKNIKEVCARGGFNLLKFVGNTERIIDSIPQGDRAENVTNLALGQDKLPIERALGVHWCIESDVFKFRIQLKDNPCTRRGILSTISSVYDPLGLIAPVVLVGKRILQDICHTSDWDEPVDDATRSRWERNGGVSFICSST
;
A
#
# COMPACT_ATOMS: atom_id res chain seq x y z
N MET A 1 -11.56 -2.10 2.70
CA MET A 1 -10.45 -1.38 2.06
C MET A 1 -10.85 -1.08 0.63
N ALA A 2 -10.39 0.05 0.09
CA ALA A 2 -10.59 0.45 -1.30
C ALA A 2 -9.50 1.44 -1.71
N ASP A 3 -9.42 1.74 -3.00
CA ASP A 3 -8.40 2.60 -3.62
C ASP A 3 -9.06 3.67 -4.50
N ILE A 4 -8.52 4.88 -4.52
CA ILE A 4 -8.95 5.93 -5.45
C ILE A 4 -8.23 5.75 -6.78
N GLU A 5 -8.99 5.45 -7.84
CA GLU A 5 -8.45 5.23 -9.16
C GLU A 5 -7.63 6.44 -9.66
N LYS A 6 -6.30 6.30 -9.79
CA LYS A 6 -5.45 7.37 -10.35
C LYS A 6 -5.69 8.73 -9.66
N MET A 7 -5.74 8.73 -8.32
CA MET A 7 -6.12 9.88 -7.48
C MET A 7 -5.61 11.25 -7.97
N PHE A 8 -4.33 11.36 -8.33
CA PHE A 8 -3.74 12.64 -8.75
C PHE A 8 -4.33 13.17 -10.06
N PHE A 9 -4.64 12.29 -11.01
CA PHE A 9 -5.24 12.69 -12.29
C PHE A 9 -6.68 13.16 -12.16
N GLN A 10 -7.32 12.93 -11.01
CA GLN A 10 -8.68 13.41 -10.73
C GLN A 10 -8.68 14.85 -10.17
N VAL A 11 -7.50 15.42 -9.87
CA VAL A 11 -7.36 16.79 -9.34
C VAL A 11 -6.75 17.71 -10.38
N LYS A 12 -7.50 18.75 -10.77
CA LYS A 12 -7.06 19.73 -11.78
C LYS A 12 -6.00 20.67 -11.22
N MET A 13 -5.01 20.96 -12.06
CA MET A 13 -4.03 22.01 -11.83
C MET A 13 -4.62 23.37 -12.19
N ARG A 14 -4.27 24.41 -11.43
CA ARG A 14 -4.61 25.79 -11.79
C ARG A 14 -3.98 26.13 -13.13
N ARG A 15 -4.73 26.83 -13.98
CA ARG A 15 -4.29 27.15 -15.36
C ARG A 15 -2.96 27.90 -15.40
N GLU A 16 -2.72 28.76 -14.41
CA GLU A 16 -1.47 29.53 -14.25
C GLU A 16 -0.27 28.63 -13.97
N ASP A 17 -0.47 27.53 -13.24
CA ASP A 17 0.59 26.61 -12.82
C ASP A 17 0.83 25.46 -13.83
N GLN A 18 -0.08 25.24 -14.78
CA GLN A 18 0.03 24.15 -15.76
C GLN A 18 1.31 24.25 -16.59
N SER A 19 1.78 25.47 -16.89
CA SER A 19 2.99 25.70 -17.70
C SER A 19 4.26 25.07 -17.11
N PHE A 20 4.32 24.83 -15.81
CA PHE A 20 5.44 24.13 -15.15
C PHE A 20 5.45 22.61 -15.39
N LEU A 21 4.36 22.05 -15.94
CA LEU A 21 4.19 20.63 -16.21
C LEU A 21 4.20 20.32 -17.71
N ARG A 22 4.92 21.14 -18.49
CA ARG A 22 5.14 20.90 -19.92
C ARG A 22 6.15 19.80 -20.15
N PHE A 23 5.94 19.03 -21.20
CA PHE A 23 6.88 18.02 -21.67
C PHE A 23 6.88 17.98 -23.19
N LEU A 24 8.01 17.55 -23.74
CA LEU A 24 8.17 17.35 -25.18
C LEU A 24 7.87 15.90 -25.51
N TRP A 25 7.19 15.69 -26.63
CA TRP A 25 6.83 14.38 -27.15
C TRP A 25 7.17 14.29 -28.63
N TRP A 26 7.71 13.15 -29.04
CA TRP A 26 7.92 12.84 -30.46
C TRP A 26 6.91 11.76 -30.85
N PRO A 27 5.88 12.09 -31.64
CA PRO A 27 4.98 11.09 -32.19
C PRO A 27 5.77 9.98 -32.89
N ASP A 28 5.33 8.74 -32.69
CA ASP A 28 5.93 7.54 -33.29
C ASP A 28 7.41 7.28 -32.94
N GLY A 29 7.95 8.00 -31.94
CA GLY A 29 9.35 7.86 -31.50
C GLY A 29 10.37 8.45 -32.47
N GLU A 30 9.91 9.26 -33.44
CA GLU A 30 10.76 9.84 -34.48
C GLU A 30 11.48 11.10 -33.97
N THR A 31 12.61 10.93 -33.29
CA THR A 31 13.39 12.03 -32.67
C THR A 31 14.04 13.00 -33.67
N GLU A 32 14.00 12.67 -34.96
CA GLU A 32 14.46 13.52 -36.06
C GLU A 32 13.43 14.59 -36.46
N LYS A 33 12.16 14.39 -36.09
CA LYS A 33 11.08 15.37 -36.30
C LYS A 33 11.05 16.42 -35.19
N GLU A 34 10.35 17.53 -35.45
CA GLU A 34 10.09 18.55 -34.45
C GLU A 34 9.26 17.96 -33.30
N ALA A 35 9.65 18.27 -32.06
CA ALA A 35 8.95 17.79 -30.88
C ALA A 35 7.63 18.55 -30.70
N GLU A 36 6.59 17.83 -30.31
CA GLU A 36 5.32 18.42 -29.88
C GLU A 36 5.38 18.78 -28.39
N GLU A 37 4.90 19.98 -28.03
CA GLU A 37 4.78 20.40 -26.64
C GLU A 37 3.41 20.00 -26.08
N TYR A 38 3.41 19.20 -25.02
CA TYR A 38 2.22 18.85 -24.26
C TYR A 38 2.29 19.46 -22.86
N CYS A 39 1.13 19.68 -22.25
CA CYS A 39 1.01 20.28 -20.94
C CYS A 39 0.01 19.49 -20.10
N MET A 40 0.43 18.98 -18.94
CA MET A 40 -0.48 18.32 -18.03
C MET A 40 -1.46 19.32 -17.41
N THR A 41 -2.74 18.97 -17.38
CA THR A 41 -3.81 19.82 -16.82
C THR A 41 -4.26 19.37 -15.43
N VAL A 42 -3.69 18.28 -14.94
CA VAL A 42 -3.99 17.61 -13.68
C VAL A 42 -2.70 17.33 -12.92
N HIS A 43 -2.82 17.07 -11.61
CA HIS A 43 -1.67 16.69 -10.80
C HIS A 43 -1.08 15.37 -11.30
N LEU A 44 0.26 15.29 -11.35
CA LEU A 44 0.99 14.14 -11.88
C LEU A 44 1.76 13.39 -10.79
N PHE A 45 2.03 12.11 -11.07
CA PHE A 45 2.88 11.28 -10.23
C PHE A 45 4.34 11.78 -10.28
N GLY A 46 5.01 11.77 -9.13
CA GLY A 46 6.41 12.23 -9.01
C GLY A 46 6.57 13.71 -8.67
N ALA A 47 5.53 14.54 -8.82
CA ALA A 47 5.56 15.91 -8.32
C ALA A 47 5.33 15.92 -6.80
N GLY A 48 6.27 16.49 -6.04
CA GLY A 48 6.21 16.50 -4.57
C GLY A 48 4.99 17.22 -3.97
N SER A 49 4.36 18.13 -4.72
CA SER A 49 3.14 18.84 -4.30
C SER A 49 1.85 18.04 -4.53
N SER A 50 1.83 17.09 -5.47
CA SER A 50 0.62 16.36 -5.86
C SER A 50 -0.06 15.64 -4.69
N PRO A 51 0.65 14.91 -3.81
CA PRO A 51 0.01 14.25 -2.67
C PRO A 51 -0.68 15.24 -1.73
N ALA A 52 -0.06 16.39 -1.46
CA ALA A 52 -0.62 17.40 -0.56
C ALA A 52 -1.90 18.03 -1.15
N CYS A 53 -1.88 18.38 -2.44
CA CYS A 53 -3.02 18.96 -3.13
C CYS A 53 -4.19 17.97 -3.24
N ALA A 54 -3.91 16.70 -3.57
CA ALA A 54 -4.95 15.68 -3.66
C ALA A 54 -5.57 15.33 -2.31
N ASN A 55 -4.76 15.21 -1.26
CA ASN A 55 -5.27 15.03 0.11
C ASN A 55 -6.09 16.23 0.58
N TYR A 56 -5.70 17.46 0.23
CA TYR A 56 -6.50 18.64 0.54
C TYR A 56 -7.86 18.58 -0.16
N ALA A 57 -7.89 18.25 -1.45
CA ALA A 57 -9.14 18.11 -2.20
C ALA A 57 -10.06 17.04 -1.58
N LEU A 58 -9.52 15.86 -1.23
CA LEU A 58 -10.28 14.79 -0.57
C LEU A 58 -10.85 15.23 0.79
N ARG A 59 -10.04 15.93 1.61
CA ARG A 59 -10.51 16.47 2.89
C ARG A 59 -11.58 17.55 2.71
N ARG A 60 -11.43 18.38 1.68
CA ARG A 60 -12.43 19.38 1.33
C ARG A 60 -13.75 18.74 0.92
N THR A 61 -13.71 17.65 0.15
CA THR A 61 -14.90 16.84 -0.16
C THR A 61 -15.60 16.36 1.11
N ALA A 62 -14.85 15.94 2.13
CA ALA A 62 -15.43 15.56 3.42
C ALA A 62 -16.15 16.74 4.10
N ASP A 63 -15.49 17.91 4.15
CA ASP A 63 -16.05 19.12 4.77
C ASP A 63 -17.32 19.61 4.07
N ASP A 64 -17.33 19.60 2.74
CA ASP A 64 -18.45 20.09 1.94
C ASP A 64 -19.69 19.14 1.99
N ASN A 65 -19.52 17.89 2.42
CA ASN A 65 -20.58 16.87 2.44
C ASN A 65 -20.94 16.36 3.85
N GLU A 66 -20.27 16.83 4.92
CA GLU A 66 -20.47 16.31 6.29
C GLU A 66 -21.90 16.48 6.81
N CYS A 67 -22.59 17.57 6.44
CA CYS A 67 -23.97 17.79 6.88
C CYS A 67 -24.94 16.72 6.36
N GLU A 68 -24.67 16.12 5.20
CA GLU A 68 -25.56 15.15 4.57
C GLU A 68 -25.18 13.70 4.92
N PHE A 69 -23.89 13.38 4.96
CA PHE A 69 -23.41 12.01 5.19
C PHE A 69 -22.98 11.74 6.63
N GLY A 70 -22.97 12.78 7.47
CA GLY A 70 -22.63 12.67 8.88
C GLY A 70 -21.12 12.61 9.15
N ALA A 71 -20.81 12.76 10.44
CA ALA A 71 -19.43 12.90 10.91
C ALA A 71 -18.59 11.63 10.71
N GLU A 72 -19.18 10.44 10.71
CA GLU A 72 -18.43 9.19 10.55
C GLU A 72 -17.82 9.06 9.15
N VAL A 73 -18.63 9.29 8.12
CA VAL A 73 -18.17 9.24 6.72
C VAL A 73 -17.12 10.33 6.49
N ALA A 74 -17.40 11.57 6.93
CA ALA A 74 -16.47 12.68 6.78
C ALA A 74 -15.14 12.42 7.53
N ASN A 75 -15.18 11.89 8.75
CA ASN A 75 -13.97 11.52 9.48
C ASN A 75 -13.18 10.40 8.80
N THR A 76 -13.86 9.46 8.15
CA THR A 76 -13.18 8.41 7.38
C THR A 76 -12.35 9.03 6.24
N LEU A 77 -12.91 9.95 5.46
CA LEU A 77 -12.15 10.67 4.44
C LEU A 77 -10.97 11.48 5.01
N ARG A 78 -11.15 12.09 6.19
CA ARG A 78 -10.11 12.94 6.81
C ARG A 78 -8.95 12.15 7.42
N LYS A 79 -9.21 10.97 7.98
CA LYS A 79 -8.30 10.28 8.91
C LYS A 79 -7.93 8.86 8.51
N ASN A 80 -8.67 8.22 7.61
CA ASN A 80 -8.51 6.80 7.27
C ASN A 80 -7.99 6.57 5.85
N PHE A 81 -7.70 7.64 5.09
CA PHE A 81 -6.97 7.55 3.84
C PHE A 81 -5.47 7.68 4.08
N TYR A 82 -4.70 6.78 3.46
CA TYR A 82 -3.28 6.92 3.24
C TYR A 82 -3.05 7.14 1.75
N VAL A 83 -2.92 8.41 1.36
CA VAL A 83 -2.91 8.82 -0.05
C VAL A 83 -4.20 8.37 -0.74
N ASP A 84 -4.13 7.37 -1.60
CA ASP A 84 -5.21 6.81 -2.41
C ASP A 84 -5.94 5.63 -1.73
N ASP A 85 -5.29 4.95 -0.79
CA ASP A 85 -5.88 3.80 -0.08
C ASP A 85 -6.74 4.24 1.12
N VAL A 86 -7.97 3.73 1.22
CA VAL A 86 -8.80 3.83 2.44
C VAL A 86 -8.83 2.54 3.22
N LEU A 87 -8.51 2.65 4.52
CA LEU A 87 -8.56 1.55 5.48
C LEU A 87 -9.43 1.91 6.68
N LYS A 88 -10.56 1.23 6.81
CA LYS A 88 -11.55 1.47 7.85
C LYS A 88 -12.20 0.16 8.26
N SER A 89 -12.30 -0.04 9.58
CA SER A 89 -13.06 -1.12 10.22
C SER A 89 -14.37 -0.57 10.81
N ALA A 90 -15.33 -1.48 10.97
CA ALA A 90 -16.63 -1.24 11.61
C ALA A 90 -16.92 -2.38 12.60
N HIS A 91 -17.92 -2.21 13.48
CA HIS A 91 -18.25 -3.21 14.50
C HIS A 91 -19.14 -4.33 13.96
N THR A 92 -19.92 -4.04 12.91
CA THR A 92 -20.79 -5.00 12.26
C THR A 92 -20.63 -4.96 10.74
N GLU A 93 -21.04 -6.04 10.07
CA GLU A 93 -21.04 -6.10 8.61
C GLU A 93 -21.99 -5.07 8.00
N ASP A 94 -23.16 -4.83 8.62
CA ASP A 94 -24.14 -3.86 8.15
C ASP A 94 -23.59 -2.44 8.17
N GLU A 95 -22.92 -2.05 9.26
CA GLU A 95 -22.20 -0.78 9.35
C GLU A 95 -21.12 -0.67 8.28
N ALA A 96 -20.34 -1.74 8.05
CA ALA A 96 -19.28 -1.74 7.04
C ALA A 96 -19.83 -1.54 5.61
N ILE A 97 -20.94 -2.22 5.29
CA ILE A 97 -21.60 -2.14 3.98
C ILE A 97 -22.16 -0.73 3.75
N GLU A 98 -22.87 -0.18 4.74
CA GLU A 98 -23.41 1.18 4.66
C GLU A 98 -22.29 2.22 4.53
N LEU A 99 -21.24 2.09 5.33
CA LEU A 99 -20.10 3.00 5.30
C LEU A 99 -19.36 2.94 3.97
N ALA A 100 -19.13 1.74 3.41
CA ALA A 100 -18.49 1.58 2.09
C ALA A 100 -19.29 2.29 0.99
N LYS A 101 -20.62 2.13 0.99
CA LYS A 101 -21.53 2.79 0.05
C LYS A 101 -21.47 4.32 0.19
N ASN A 102 -21.56 4.82 1.42
CA ASN A 102 -21.57 6.25 1.70
C ASN A 102 -20.23 6.92 1.35
N ILE A 103 -19.10 6.26 1.65
CA ILE A 103 -17.76 6.76 1.28
C ILE A 103 -17.64 6.83 -0.24
N LYS A 104 -18.07 5.79 -0.96
CA LYS A 104 -18.02 5.79 -2.42
C LYS A 104 -18.81 6.96 -3.01
N GLU A 105 -20.01 7.20 -2.51
CA GLU A 105 -20.87 8.30 -2.95
C GLU A 105 -20.25 9.67 -2.64
N VAL A 106 -19.77 9.90 -1.42
CA VAL A 106 -19.14 11.18 -1.03
C VAL A 106 -17.91 11.44 -1.89
N CYS A 107 -17.07 10.44 -2.11
CA CYS A 107 -15.92 10.57 -2.98
C CYS A 107 -16.33 10.91 -4.42
N ALA A 108 -17.37 10.25 -4.97
CA ALA A 108 -17.87 10.54 -6.31
C ALA A 108 -18.34 12.00 -6.44
N ARG A 109 -18.97 12.57 -5.42
CA ARG A 109 -19.33 14.01 -5.38
C ARG A 109 -18.12 14.94 -5.38
N GLY A 110 -17.02 14.51 -4.78
CA GLY A 110 -15.72 15.17 -4.86
C GLY A 110 -15.00 15.01 -6.20
N GLY A 111 -15.54 14.22 -7.12
CA GLY A 111 -14.87 13.85 -8.37
C GLY A 111 -13.90 12.66 -8.21
N PHE A 112 -13.93 11.97 -7.07
CA PHE A 112 -13.09 10.82 -6.78
C PHE A 112 -13.79 9.49 -7.05
N ASN A 113 -13.18 8.63 -7.88
CA ASN A 113 -13.71 7.30 -8.15
C ASN A 113 -13.02 6.24 -7.26
N LEU A 114 -13.78 5.59 -6.38
CA LEU A 114 -13.27 4.46 -5.59
C LEU A 114 -13.51 3.13 -6.29
N LEU A 115 -12.46 2.33 -6.35
CA LEU A 115 -12.42 0.97 -6.90
C LEU A 115 -11.65 0.04 -5.96
N LYS A 116 -11.47 -1.21 -6.41
CA LYS A 116 -10.72 -2.25 -5.71
C LYS A 116 -11.19 -2.48 -4.27
N PHE A 117 -12.50 -2.41 -4.06
CA PHE A 117 -13.10 -2.70 -2.77
C PHE A 117 -12.84 -4.15 -2.37
N VAL A 118 -12.51 -4.32 -1.10
CA VAL A 118 -12.32 -5.64 -0.47
C VAL A 118 -12.68 -5.56 1.02
N GLY A 119 -13.35 -6.60 1.51
CA GLY A 119 -13.74 -6.79 2.91
C GLY A 119 -13.28 -8.16 3.43
N ASN A 120 -13.35 -8.38 4.74
CA ASN A 120 -12.95 -9.64 5.40
C ASN A 120 -14.05 -10.71 5.46
N THR A 121 -15.27 -10.41 5.01
CA THR A 121 -16.36 -11.37 4.92
C THR A 121 -16.99 -11.38 3.53
N GLU A 122 -17.53 -12.53 3.14
CA GLU A 122 -18.19 -12.71 1.85
C GLU A 122 -19.38 -11.76 1.69
N ARG A 123 -20.16 -11.56 2.76
CA ARG A 123 -21.32 -10.65 2.75
C ARG A 123 -20.93 -9.22 2.41
N ILE A 124 -19.80 -8.74 2.94
CA ILE A 124 -19.29 -7.40 2.59
C ILE A 124 -18.87 -7.37 1.13
N ILE A 125 -18.13 -8.37 0.64
CA ILE A 125 -17.68 -8.45 -0.76
C ILE A 125 -18.89 -8.49 -1.71
N ASP A 126 -19.92 -9.26 -1.37
CA ASP A 126 -21.13 -9.42 -2.17
C ASP A 126 -21.96 -8.15 -2.29
N SER A 127 -21.93 -7.30 -1.26
CA SER A 127 -22.60 -5.99 -1.28
C SER A 127 -22.01 -5.01 -2.30
N ILE A 128 -20.76 -5.25 -2.74
CA ILE A 128 -20.03 -4.38 -3.67
C ILE A 128 -20.30 -4.81 -5.12
N PRO A 129 -20.58 -3.90 -6.05
CA PRO A 129 -20.70 -4.22 -7.48
C PRO A 129 -19.41 -4.84 -8.05
N GLN A 130 -19.52 -5.84 -8.93
CA GLN A 130 -18.35 -6.57 -9.47
C GLN A 130 -17.29 -5.66 -10.12
N GLY A 131 -17.72 -4.60 -10.83
CA GLY A 131 -16.79 -3.65 -11.47
C GLY A 131 -15.96 -2.83 -10.49
N ASP A 132 -16.34 -2.82 -9.21
CA ASP A 132 -15.69 -2.05 -8.15
C ASP A 132 -14.85 -2.92 -7.22
N ARG A 133 -14.94 -4.24 -7.32
CA ARG A 133 -14.22 -5.21 -6.48
C ARG A 133 -12.73 -5.27 -6.86
N ALA A 134 -11.88 -5.63 -5.90
CA ALA A 134 -10.48 -5.94 -6.21
C ALA A 134 -10.38 -7.19 -7.11
N GLU A 135 -9.44 -7.20 -8.06
CA GLU A 135 -9.38 -8.21 -9.15
C GLU A 135 -9.35 -9.66 -8.65
N ASN A 136 -8.68 -9.90 -7.53
CA ASN A 136 -8.56 -11.22 -6.91
C ASN A 136 -9.84 -11.69 -6.19
N VAL A 137 -10.79 -10.80 -5.92
CA VAL A 137 -12.10 -11.12 -5.34
C VAL A 137 -13.26 -10.98 -6.32
N THR A 138 -13.01 -10.44 -7.53
CA THR A 138 -14.03 -10.26 -8.57
C THR A 138 -14.60 -11.59 -9.10
N ASN A 139 -13.76 -12.62 -9.25
CA ASN A 139 -14.13 -13.90 -9.88
C ASN A 139 -14.25 -15.08 -8.89
N LEU A 140 -14.30 -14.82 -7.59
CA LEU A 140 -14.43 -15.88 -6.59
C LEU A 140 -15.85 -16.44 -6.58
N ALA A 141 -15.98 -17.77 -6.55
CA ALA A 141 -17.22 -18.42 -6.14
C ALA A 141 -17.32 -18.35 -4.62
N LEU A 142 -17.84 -17.23 -4.12
CA LEU A 142 -18.04 -16.99 -2.69
C LEU A 142 -18.90 -18.12 -2.08
N GLY A 143 -18.45 -18.66 -0.95
CA GLY A 143 -19.00 -19.83 -0.27
C GLY A 143 -18.37 -21.17 -0.68
N GLN A 144 -17.50 -21.20 -1.71
CA GLN A 144 -16.78 -22.40 -2.16
C GLN A 144 -15.26 -22.19 -2.17
N ASP A 145 -14.81 -21.00 -2.57
CA ASP A 145 -13.39 -20.65 -2.64
C ASP A 145 -12.89 -20.01 -1.33
N LYS A 146 -11.63 -20.26 -0.99
CA LYS A 146 -10.97 -19.55 0.11
C LYS A 146 -10.71 -18.10 -0.29
N LEU A 147 -10.96 -17.16 0.64
CA LEU A 147 -10.64 -15.76 0.40
C LEU A 147 -9.12 -15.57 0.25
N PRO A 148 -8.68 -14.75 -0.72
CA PRO A 148 -7.28 -14.63 -1.09
C PRO A 148 -6.46 -13.87 -0.03
N ILE A 149 -5.15 -13.84 -0.26
CA ILE A 149 -4.25 -12.93 0.43
C ILE A 149 -4.22 -11.63 -0.36
N GLU A 150 -4.48 -10.52 0.33
CA GLU A 150 -4.38 -9.17 -0.20
C GLU A 150 -3.16 -8.42 0.33
N ARG A 151 -2.93 -7.20 -0.16
CA ARG A 151 -1.99 -6.26 0.43
C ARG A 151 -2.70 -5.03 0.98
N ALA A 152 -2.51 -4.78 2.27
CA ALA A 152 -2.90 -3.53 2.93
C ALA A 152 -1.64 -2.71 3.21
N LEU A 153 -1.50 -1.56 2.54
CA LEU A 153 -0.31 -0.69 2.64
C LEU A 153 1.02 -1.45 2.43
N GLY A 154 1.02 -2.41 1.50
CA GLY A 154 2.19 -3.23 1.17
C GLY A 154 2.44 -4.44 2.08
N VAL A 155 1.73 -4.58 3.20
CA VAL A 155 1.79 -5.76 4.09
C VAL A 155 0.78 -6.80 3.64
N HIS A 156 1.12 -8.09 3.65
CA HIS A 156 0.15 -9.13 3.27
C HIS A 156 -0.93 -9.22 4.34
N TRP A 157 -2.18 -9.27 3.90
CA TRP A 157 -3.36 -9.42 4.75
C TRP A 157 -4.13 -10.65 4.29
N CYS A 158 -4.27 -11.62 5.19
CA CYS A 158 -5.07 -12.81 4.92
C CYS A 158 -6.53 -12.49 5.24
N ILE A 159 -7.33 -12.30 4.21
CA ILE A 159 -8.72 -11.84 4.34
C ILE A 159 -9.54 -12.79 5.23
N GLU A 160 -9.48 -14.10 4.94
CA GLU A 160 -10.27 -15.13 5.63
C GLU A 160 -10.06 -15.18 7.14
N SER A 161 -8.84 -14.94 7.60
CA SER A 161 -8.48 -15.03 9.03
C SER A 161 -8.30 -13.66 9.68
N ASP A 162 -8.44 -12.59 8.90
CA ASP A 162 -8.22 -11.20 9.29
C ASP A 162 -6.87 -10.97 10.03
N VAL A 163 -5.78 -11.56 9.50
CA VAL A 163 -4.43 -11.42 10.06
C VAL A 163 -3.44 -10.89 9.05
N PHE A 164 -2.51 -10.05 9.52
CA PHE A 164 -1.33 -9.69 8.74
C PHE A 164 -0.35 -10.86 8.69
N LYS A 165 0.20 -11.10 7.50
CA LYS A 165 1.24 -12.10 7.24
C LYS A 165 2.50 -11.39 6.77
N PHE A 166 3.63 -11.84 7.29
CA PHE A 166 4.95 -11.36 6.88
C PHE A 166 5.65 -12.48 6.13
N ARG A 167 5.88 -12.29 4.84
CA ARG A 167 6.63 -13.24 4.04
C ARG A 167 8.11 -12.93 4.19
N ILE A 168 8.82 -13.77 4.93
CA ILE A 168 10.28 -13.69 5.01
C ILE A 168 10.84 -14.72 4.04
N GLN A 169 11.39 -14.23 2.93
CA GLN A 169 12.11 -15.08 2.00
C GLN A 169 13.53 -15.23 2.51
N LEU A 170 13.81 -16.37 3.14
CA LEU A 170 15.18 -16.80 3.40
C LEU A 170 15.81 -17.14 2.05
N LYS A 171 16.46 -16.15 1.43
CA LYS A 171 17.33 -16.40 0.30
C LYS A 171 18.53 -17.18 0.82
N ASP A 172 19.00 -18.15 0.05
CA ASP A 172 20.21 -18.92 0.33
C ASP A 172 21.45 -18.05 0.06
N ASN A 173 21.50 -16.91 0.76
CA ASN A 173 22.56 -15.94 0.64
C ASN A 173 23.79 -16.45 1.40
N PRO A 174 25.00 -16.25 0.86
CA PRO A 174 26.22 -16.50 1.60
C PRO A 174 26.17 -15.82 2.98
N CYS A 175 26.59 -16.53 4.04
CA CYS A 175 26.66 -15.99 5.40
C CYS A 175 27.81 -14.98 5.51
N THR A 176 27.56 -13.81 4.94
CA THR A 176 28.42 -12.63 4.82
C THR A 176 27.64 -11.44 5.35
N ARG A 177 28.32 -10.31 5.61
CA ARG A 177 27.63 -9.09 6.02
C ARG A 177 26.57 -8.65 5.01
N ARG A 178 26.89 -8.72 3.70
CA ARG A 178 25.94 -8.40 2.62
C ARG A 178 24.75 -9.35 2.60
N GLY A 179 24.99 -10.65 2.76
CA GLY A 179 23.93 -11.66 2.78
C GLY A 179 22.96 -11.48 3.95
N ILE A 180 23.50 -11.25 5.16
CA ILE A 180 22.72 -10.99 6.37
C ILE A 180 21.89 -9.70 6.22
N LEU A 181 22.52 -8.61 5.77
CA LEU A 181 21.81 -7.35 5.49
C LEU A 181 20.68 -7.57 4.47
N SER A 182 20.97 -8.27 3.36
CA SER A 182 19.97 -8.54 2.32
C SER A 182 18.77 -9.30 2.88
N THR A 183 18.98 -10.26 3.78
CA THR A 183 17.88 -11.01 4.41
C THR A 183 17.07 -10.12 5.33
N ILE A 184 17.71 -9.31 6.19
CA ILE A 184 17.03 -8.37 7.10
C ILE A 184 16.21 -7.34 6.29
N SER A 185 16.80 -6.76 5.25
CA SER A 185 16.16 -5.75 4.39
C SER A 185 15.05 -6.32 3.50
N SER A 186 14.99 -7.64 3.33
CA SER A 186 13.88 -8.28 2.59
C SER A 186 12.56 -8.26 3.36
N VAL A 187 12.61 -8.04 4.68
CA VAL A 187 11.43 -7.99 5.54
C VAL A 187 10.77 -6.62 5.43
N TYR A 188 9.63 -6.57 4.75
CA TYR A 188 8.83 -5.36 4.65
C TYR A 188 7.92 -5.22 5.89
N ASP A 189 8.28 -4.33 6.79
CA ASP A 189 7.54 -4.02 8.03
C ASP A 189 7.53 -2.50 8.30
N PRO A 190 6.76 -1.72 7.51
CA PRO A 190 6.74 -0.25 7.62
C PRO A 190 6.18 0.24 8.97
N LEU A 191 5.35 -0.57 9.64
CA LEU A 191 4.72 -0.24 10.91
C LEU A 191 5.49 -0.75 12.13
N GLY A 192 6.52 -1.56 11.94
CA GLY A 192 7.32 -2.14 13.02
C GLY A 192 6.58 -3.23 13.81
N LEU A 193 5.58 -3.90 13.23
CA LEU A 193 4.78 -4.93 13.91
C LEU A 193 5.60 -6.16 14.29
N ILE A 194 6.62 -6.48 13.50
CA ILE A 194 7.57 -7.57 13.77
C ILE A 194 8.96 -7.04 14.11
N ALA A 195 9.05 -5.77 14.55
CA ALA A 195 10.29 -5.16 14.99
C ALA A 195 11.06 -6.00 16.04
N PRO A 196 10.42 -6.67 17.03
CA PRO A 196 11.14 -7.55 17.95
C PRO A 196 11.90 -8.69 17.25
N VAL A 197 11.34 -9.23 16.18
CA VAL A 197 11.98 -10.28 15.37
C VAL A 197 13.13 -9.70 14.53
N VAL A 198 12.88 -8.58 13.85
CA VAL A 198 13.86 -7.93 12.96
C VAL A 198 15.05 -7.35 13.77
N LEU A 199 14.81 -6.91 15.01
CA LEU A 199 15.83 -6.32 15.88
C LEU A 199 16.96 -7.30 16.20
N VAL A 200 16.64 -8.59 16.36
CA VAL A 200 17.64 -9.63 16.63
C VAL A 200 18.63 -9.73 15.46
N GLY A 201 18.12 -9.74 14.24
CA GLY A 201 18.96 -9.69 13.04
C GLY A 201 19.76 -8.41 12.93
N LYS A 202 19.14 -7.24 13.18
CA LYS A 202 19.82 -5.94 13.16
C LYS A 202 20.96 -5.84 14.18
N ARG A 203 20.81 -6.45 15.35
CA ARG A 203 21.88 -6.52 16.36
C ARG A 203 23.07 -7.35 15.86
N ILE A 204 22.82 -8.51 15.25
CA ILE A 204 23.90 -9.31 14.64
C ILE A 204 24.57 -8.51 13.52
N LEU A 205 23.79 -7.86 12.66
CA LEU A 205 24.32 -6.98 11.61
C LEU A 205 25.19 -5.86 12.17
N GLN A 206 24.78 -5.24 13.29
CA GLN A 206 25.57 -4.21 13.96
C GLN A 206 26.92 -4.77 14.44
N ASP A 207 26.93 -5.94 15.11
CA ASP A 207 28.16 -6.57 15.59
C ASP A 207 29.15 -6.82 14.43
N ILE A 208 28.67 -7.42 13.32
CA ILE A 208 29.54 -7.75 12.17
C ILE A 208 30.00 -6.53 11.37
N CYS A 209 29.31 -5.39 11.48
CA CYS A 209 29.76 -4.15 10.83
C CYS A 209 31.14 -3.70 11.34
N HIS A 210 31.54 -4.15 12.53
CA HIS A 210 32.82 -3.82 13.14
C HIS A 210 33.91 -4.88 12.90
N THR A 211 33.55 -6.09 12.46
CA THR A 211 34.46 -7.24 12.45
C THR A 211 34.62 -7.93 11.09
N SER A 212 33.76 -7.66 10.12
CA SER A 212 33.79 -8.32 8.80
C SER A 212 33.55 -7.34 7.66
N ASP A 213 34.23 -7.57 6.52
CA ASP A 213 33.93 -6.87 5.27
C ASP A 213 32.64 -7.42 4.62
N TRP A 214 32.19 -6.77 3.56
CA TRP A 214 30.88 -7.00 2.94
C TRP A 214 30.66 -8.43 2.45
N ASP A 215 31.66 -9.00 1.78
CA ASP A 215 31.56 -10.28 1.07
C ASP A 215 32.42 -11.39 1.70
N GLU A 216 33.07 -11.10 2.83
CA GLU A 216 33.82 -12.09 3.59
C GLU A 216 32.87 -12.95 4.44
N PRO A 217 33.13 -14.28 4.53
CA PRO A 217 32.39 -15.13 5.45
C PRO A 217 32.53 -14.65 6.89
N VAL A 218 31.41 -14.58 7.61
CA VAL A 218 31.45 -14.29 9.06
C VAL A 218 32.06 -15.45 9.83
N ASP A 219 32.57 -15.17 11.03
CA ASP A 219 33.09 -16.20 11.93
C ASP A 219 32.01 -17.23 12.33
N ASP A 220 32.45 -18.42 12.76
CA ASP A 220 31.56 -19.53 13.08
C ASP A 220 30.62 -19.24 14.26
N ALA A 221 31.04 -18.39 15.21
CA ALA A 221 30.22 -17.99 16.34
C ALA A 221 29.03 -17.12 15.89
N THR A 222 29.29 -16.18 14.98
CA THR A 222 28.31 -15.30 14.37
C THR A 222 27.39 -16.08 13.43
N ARG A 223 27.94 -16.98 12.60
CA ARG A 223 27.15 -17.90 11.78
C ARG A 223 26.17 -18.70 12.64
N SER A 224 26.66 -19.30 13.73
CA SER A 224 25.82 -20.07 14.66
C SER A 224 24.75 -19.20 15.34
N ARG A 225 25.07 -17.94 15.69
CA ARG A 225 24.08 -16.98 16.22
C ARG A 225 23.03 -16.61 15.17
N TRP A 226 23.45 -16.43 13.93
CA TRP A 226 22.57 -16.12 12.80
C TRP A 226 21.63 -17.29 12.51
N GLU A 227 22.12 -18.52 12.39
CA GLU A 227 21.30 -19.71 12.14
C GLU A 227 20.39 -20.09 13.31
N ARG A 228 20.73 -19.67 14.54
CA ARG A 228 19.86 -19.90 15.70
C ARG A 228 18.74 -18.86 15.82
N ASN A 229 19.06 -17.60 15.51
CA ASN A 229 18.22 -16.46 15.89
C ASN A 229 17.72 -15.60 14.70
N GLY A 230 18.32 -15.73 13.51
CA GLY A 230 18.09 -14.84 12.36
C GLY A 230 17.85 -15.56 11.02
N GLY A 231 18.19 -16.84 10.91
CA GLY A 231 17.87 -17.72 9.79
C GLY A 231 17.25 -18.99 10.32
N VAL A 232 16.20 -19.48 9.67
CA VAL A 232 15.63 -20.82 9.83
C VAL A 232 14.69 -21.06 11.04
N SER A 233 15.04 -20.79 12.31
CA SER A 233 14.22 -21.34 13.42
C SER A 233 13.18 -20.40 14.06
N PHE A 234 13.36 -19.08 14.05
CA PHE A 234 12.44 -18.18 14.76
C PHE A 234 11.19 -17.79 13.95
N ILE A 235 11.25 -17.88 12.62
CA ILE A 235 10.24 -17.29 11.73
C ILE A 235 9.13 -18.28 11.36
N CYS A 236 9.42 -19.58 11.33
CA CYS A 236 8.42 -20.63 11.12
C CYS A 236 7.69 -21.07 12.40
N SER A 237 8.15 -20.62 13.58
CA SER A 237 7.63 -21.07 14.88
C SER A 237 6.53 -20.17 15.45
N SER A 238 6.13 -19.12 14.73
CA SER A 238 5.19 -18.09 15.21
C SER A 238 4.03 -17.80 14.23
N THR A 239 3.78 -18.70 13.29
CA THR A 239 2.58 -18.72 12.44
C THR A 239 1.68 -19.89 12.80
#